data_AF-A0A2W5N8A1-F1
#
_entry.id   AF-A0A2W5N8A1-F1
#
_cell.length_a   1.000
_cell.length_b   1.000
_cell.length_c   1.000
_cell.angle_alpha   90.00
_cell.angle_beta   90.00
_cell.angle_gamma   90.00
#
_symmetry.space_group_name_H-M   'P 1'
#
loop_
_entity.id
_entity.type
_entity.pdbx_description
1 polymer ?
#
loop_
_entity_poly.entity_id
_entity_poly.type
_entity_poly.pdbx_seq_one_letter_code
_entity_poly.pdbx_strand_id
1 'polypeptide(L)'
;MRELTGGGVALIALGAFGVVIGVNTLLAVVAVDTFAGKVVDNAYVSGRSFDDDLAAQRSLGWNTEPRVTDGRLAIDFTDAAGRPVRPASLAVTLGRQGTNAEDRAAELRPTARGYLVPEALTPGAWRAEIAAEAADGTRFRQTRRFVVEED
;
A
#
# COMPACT_ATOMS: atom_id res chain seq x y z
N MET A 1 46.99 4.87 -33.81
CA MET A 1 45.66 4.59 -33.20
C MET A 1 45.92 4.14 -31.77
N ARG A 2 45.28 4.74 -30.77
CA ARG A 2 45.52 4.35 -29.36
C ARG A 2 44.79 3.03 -29.11
N GLU A 3 45.54 1.96 -28.90
CA GLU A 3 44.97 0.63 -28.67
C GLU A 3 44.12 0.65 -27.39
N LEU A 4 42.89 0.14 -27.49
CA LEU A 4 42.03 -0.09 -26.34
C LEU A 4 42.63 -1.24 -25.53
N THR A 5 43.49 -0.90 -24.58
CA THR A 5 44.04 -1.88 -23.63
C THR A 5 42.92 -2.38 -22.71
N GLY A 6 43.06 -3.60 -22.18
CA GLY A 6 42.07 -4.16 -21.24
C GLY A 6 41.77 -3.24 -20.04
N GLY A 7 42.75 -2.42 -19.61
CA GLY A 7 42.56 -1.39 -18.59
C GLY A 7 41.68 -0.21 -19.03
N GLY A 8 41.78 0.22 -20.29
CA GLY A 8 40.90 1.24 -20.86
C GLY A 8 39.46 0.75 -20.98
N VAL A 9 39.26 -0.50 -21.40
CA VAL A 9 37.95 -1.14 -21.45
C VAL A 9 37.37 -1.33 -20.04
N ALA A 10 38.20 -1.71 -19.06
CA ALA A 10 37.78 -1.82 -17.66
C ALA A 10 37.31 -0.47 -17.10
N LEU A 11 38.04 0.63 -17.36
CA LEU A 11 37.62 1.98 -16.93
C LEU A 11 36.29 2.42 -17.56
N ILE A 12 36.10 2.13 -18.85
CA ILE A 12 34.84 2.43 -19.55
C ILE A 12 33.68 1.61 -18.95
N ALA A 13 33.91 0.31 -18.70
CA ALA A 13 32.90 -0.55 -18.08
C ALA A 13 32.55 -0.07 -16.66
N LEU A 14 33.53 0.23 -15.82
CA LEU A 14 33.32 0.77 -14.47
C LEU A 14 32.55 2.09 -14.49
N GLY A 15 32.85 2.99 -15.45
CA GLY A 15 32.10 4.23 -15.62
C GLY A 15 30.63 3.99 -15.99
N ALA A 16 30.38 3.09 -16.96
CA ALA A 16 29.03 2.75 -17.39
C ALA A 16 28.20 2.10 -16.25
N PHE A 17 28.77 1.13 -15.55
CA PHE A 17 28.11 0.50 -14.40
C PHE A 17 27.92 1.47 -13.23
N GLY A 18 28.89 2.36 -12.99
CA GLY A 18 28.81 3.40 -11.96
C GLY A 18 27.63 4.35 -12.16
N VAL A 19 27.38 4.77 -13.41
CA VAL A 19 26.20 5.60 -13.74
C VAL A 19 24.90 4.85 -13.45
N VAL A 20 24.78 3.60 -13.90
CA VAL A 20 23.58 2.78 -13.66
C VAL A 20 23.31 2.59 -12.17
N ILE A 21 24.35 2.26 -11.39
CA ILE A 21 24.25 2.11 -9.93
C ILE A 21 23.88 3.44 -9.27
N GLY A 22 24.48 4.55 -9.71
CA GLY A 22 24.20 5.88 -9.19
C GLY A 22 22.75 6.30 -9.41
N VAL A 23 22.22 6.11 -10.62
CA VAL A 23 20.81 6.40 -10.92
C VAL A 23 19.88 5.50 -10.11
N ASN A 24 20.13 4.19 -10.07
CA ASN A 24 19.29 3.27 -9.29
C ASN A 24 19.29 3.59 -7.79
N THR A 25 20.44 3.94 -7.23
CA THR A 25 20.54 4.35 -5.81
C THR A 25 19.83 5.68 -5.56
N LEU A 26 19.97 6.66 -6.46
CA LEU A 26 19.26 7.93 -6.37
C LEU A 26 17.74 7.71 -6.40
N LEU A 27 17.26 6.88 -7.33
CA LEU A 27 15.85 6.51 -7.41
C LEU A 27 15.38 5.80 -6.13
N ALA A 28 16.19 4.90 -5.57
CA ALA A 28 15.87 4.24 -4.30
C ALA A 28 15.77 5.23 -3.13
N VAL A 29 16.70 6.20 -3.03
CA VAL A 29 16.66 7.25 -1.98
C VAL A 29 15.45 8.16 -2.15
N VAL A 30 15.15 8.61 -3.38
CA VAL A 30 13.97 9.43 -3.67
C VAL A 30 12.67 8.68 -3.39
N ALA A 31 12.62 7.37 -3.69
CA ALA A 31 11.47 6.53 -3.40
C ALA A 31 11.24 6.40 -1.88
N VAL A 32 12.30 6.29 -1.07
CA VAL A 32 12.18 6.23 0.40
C VAL A 32 11.69 7.56 0.98
N ASP A 33 12.10 8.70 0.44
CA ASP A 33 11.75 10.03 0.97
C ASP A 33 10.29 10.44 0.67
N THR A 34 9.63 9.80 -0.31
CA THR A 34 8.25 10.14 -0.73
C THR A 34 7.16 9.38 0.05
N PHE A 35 7.51 8.51 1.00
CA PHE A 35 6.54 7.82 1.86
C PHE A 35 6.27 8.60 3.16
N ALA A 36 5.41 9.61 3.09
CA ALA A 36 4.81 10.25 4.26
C ALA A 36 3.81 9.29 4.93
N GLY A 37 4.32 8.33 5.71
CA GLY A 37 3.51 7.42 6.50
C GLY A 37 4.17 6.08 6.76
N LYS A 38 5.32 6.07 7.45
CA LYS A 38 5.97 4.92 8.12
C LYS A 38 5.38 3.53 7.76
N VAL A 39 5.76 3.01 6.59
CA VAL A 39 5.50 1.63 6.18
C VAL A 39 6.74 0.82 6.51
N VAL A 40 6.61 -0.17 7.40
CA VAL A 40 7.72 -1.07 7.73
C VAL A 40 7.90 -2.05 6.58
N ASP A 41 9.16 -2.19 6.18
CA ASP A 41 9.65 -3.09 5.14
C ASP A 41 9.18 -4.54 5.32
N ASN A 42 8.98 -5.18 4.17
CA ASN A 42 9.58 -6.47 3.80
C ASN A 42 8.55 -7.41 3.15
N ALA A 43 8.36 -7.23 1.84
CA ALA A 43 7.52 -8.10 1.01
C ALA A 43 8.37 -8.84 -0.02
N TYR A 44 9.22 -9.78 0.42
CA TYR A 44 9.75 -10.80 -0.49
C TYR A 44 10.23 -12.07 0.22
N VAL A 45 9.33 -12.95 0.69
CA VAL A 45 9.72 -14.35 0.95
C VAL A 45 8.53 -15.31 0.74
N SER A 46 8.62 -16.09 -0.35
CA SER A 46 8.13 -17.48 -0.51
C SER A 46 6.64 -17.81 -0.33
N GLY A 47 6.00 -18.28 -1.41
CA GLY A 47 4.58 -18.67 -1.49
C GLY A 47 4.06 -19.80 -0.57
N ARG A 48 4.84 -20.28 0.42
CA ARG A 48 4.33 -21.06 1.56
C ARG A 48 3.88 -20.15 2.71
N SER A 49 4.52 -18.98 2.88
CA SER A 49 4.06 -17.98 3.83
C SER A 49 2.69 -17.44 3.46
N PHE A 50 2.35 -17.35 2.16
CA PHE A 50 1.08 -16.77 1.73
C PHE A 50 -0.15 -17.50 2.29
N ASP A 51 -0.14 -18.84 2.28
CA ASP A 51 -1.25 -19.62 2.82
C ASP A 51 -1.33 -19.50 4.34
N ASP A 52 -0.17 -19.47 5.03
CA ASP A 52 -0.08 -19.28 6.48
C ASP A 52 -0.51 -17.85 6.88
N ASP A 53 -0.08 -16.83 6.12
CA ASP A 53 -0.44 -15.43 6.28
C ASP A 53 -1.95 -15.23 6.04
N LEU A 54 -2.51 -15.92 5.03
CA LEU A 54 -3.95 -15.90 4.75
C LEU A 54 -4.76 -16.60 5.86
N ALA A 55 -4.25 -17.71 6.41
CA ALA A 55 -4.88 -18.40 7.53
C ALA A 55 -4.85 -17.54 8.81
N ALA A 56 -3.72 -16.89 9.10
CA ALA A 56 -3.58 -15.97 10.22
C ALA A 56 -4.47 -14.73 10.04
N GLN A 57 -4.55 -14.17 8.84
CA GLN A 57 -5.49 -13.08 8.56
C GLN A 57 -6.94 -13.51 8.79
N ARG A 58 -7.32 -14.71 8.34
CA ARG A 58 -8.67 -15.24 8.55
C ARG A 58 -8.98 -15.47 10.03
N SER A 59 -7.98 -15.88 10.83
CA SER A 59 -8.16 -16.10 12.26
C SER A 59 -8.39 -14.81 13.04
N LEU A 60 -7.92 -13.65 12.55
CA LEU A 60 -8.27 -12.33 13.10
C LEU A 60 -9.79 -12.10 13.08
N GLY A 61 -10.50 -12.66 12.11
CA GLY A 61 -11.95 -12.50 11.97
C GLY A 61 -12.36 -11.04 11.73
N TRP A 62 -11.45 -10.19 11.24
CA TRP A 62 -11.75 -8.79 11.00
C TRP A 62 -12.63 -8.62 9.77
N ASN A 63 -13.64 -7.77 9.91
CA ASN A 63 -14.46 -7.31 8.82
C ASN A 63 -14.18 -5.84 8.53
N THR A 64 -14.01 -5.53 7.25
CA THR A 64 -13.95 -4.14 6.79
C THR A 64 -15.00 -3.89 5.73
N GLU A 65 -15.93 -3.00 6.08
CA GLU A 65 -17.10 -2.69 5.25
C GLU A 65 -17.02 -1.22 4.81
N PRO A 66 -16.91 -0.96 3.48
CA PRO A 66 -16.95 0.41 2.97
C PRO A 66 -18.39 0.94 3.00
N ARG A 67 -18.55 2.16 3.48
CA ARG A 67 -19.79 2.93 3.43
C ARG A 67 -19.50 4.29 2.84
N VAL A 68 -20.24 4.68 1.81
CA VAL A 68 -20.16 6.03 1.26
C VAL A 68 -21.27 6.87 1.88
N THR A 69 -20.96 8.08 2.31
CA THR A 69 -21.92 9.05 2.84
C THR A 69 -21.44 10.45 2.46
N ASP A 70 -22.29 11.24 1.81
CA ASP A 70 -21.98 12.57 1.29
C ASP A 70 -20.70 12.60 0.43
N GLY A 71 -20.56 11.60 -0.46
CA GLY A 71 -19.36 11.42 -1.29
C GLY A 71 -18.09 11.02 -0.54
N ARG A 72 -18.12 10.81 0.78
CA ARG A 72 -16.95 10.42 1.59
C ARG A 72 -16.98 8.94 1.94
N LEU A 73 -15.81 8.32 1.97
CA LEU A 73 -15.68 6.92 2.35
C LEU A 73 -15.47 6.78 3.87
N ALA A 74 -16.40 6.11 4.54
CA ALA A 74 -16.21 5.52 5.86
C ALA A 74 -15.91 4.02 5.71
N ILE A 75 -14.98 3.51 6.51
CA ILE A 75 -14.65 2.09 6.58
C ILE A 75 -14.93 1.66 8.02
N ASP A 76 -15.97 0.86 8.20
CA ASP A 76 -16.22 0.17 9.46
C ASP A 76 -15.16 -0.92 9.61
N PHE A 77 -14.52 -1.01 10.77
CA PHE A 77 -13.43 -1.94 11.02
C PHE A 77 -13.73 -2.70 12.33
N THR A 78 -14.25 -3.91 12.20
CA THR A 78 -14.80 -4.69 13.32
C THR A 78 -14.23 -6.10 13.39
N ASP A 79 -14.34 -6.75 14.55
CA ASP A 79 -14.05 -8.18 14.70
C ASP A 79 -15.28 -9.05 14.37
N ALA A 80 -15.12 -10.37 14.46
CA ALA A 80 -16.20 -11.34 14.24
C ALA A 80 -17.38 -11.18 15.22
N ALA A 81 -17.18 -10.52 16.36
CA ALA A 81 -18.22 -10.20 17.33
C ALA A 81 -18.86 -8.81 17.10
N GLY A 82 -18.47 -8.11 16.02
CA GLY A 82 -18.97 -6.77 15.68
C GLY A 82 -18.37 -5.64 16.53
N ARG A 83 -17.32 -5.91 17.32
CA ARG A 83 -16.65 -4.91 18.15
C ARG A 83 -15.66 -4.12 17.29
N PRO A 84 -15.56 -2.79 17.45
CA PRO A 84 -14.57 -2.00 16.72
C PRO A 84 -13.14 -2.47 17.04
N VAL A 85 -12.32 -2.62 16.01
CA VAL A 85 -10.90 -2.97 16.16
C VAL A 85 -10.03 -1.76 15.83
N ARG A 86 -8.88 -1.67 16.49
CA ARG A 86 -7.83 -0.70 16.20
C ARG A 86 -6.55 -1.46 15.90
N PRO A 87 -6.17 -1.59 14.63
CA PRO A 87 -4.90 -2.21 14.28
C PRO A 87 -3.72 -1.35 14.77
N ALA A 88 -2.56 -1.97 14.93
CA ALA A 88 -1.32 -1.30 15.28
C ALA A 88 -0.84 -0.38 14.13
N SER A 89 -1.10 -0.77 12.89
CA SER A 89 -0.89 0.07 11.70
C SER A 89 -2.05 -0.08 10.71
N LEU A 90 -2.35 0.98 9.97
CA LEU A 90 -3.40 0.99 8.94
C LEU A 90 -3.00 1.94 7.82
N ALA A 91 -3.08 1.43 6.59
CA ALA A 91 -2.95 2.19 5.35
C ALA A 91 -4.12 1.84 4.42
N VAL A 92 -4.64 2.87 3.73
CA VAL A 92 -5.68 2.71 2.72
C VAL A 92 -5.23 3.40 1.44
N THR A 93 -5.23 2.68 0.33
CA THR A 93 -4.98 3.22 -1.01
C THR A 93 -6.28 3.23 -1.78
N LEU A 94 -6.65 4.39 -2.30
CA LEU A 94 -7.84 4.57 -3.14
C LEU A 94 -7.44 4.63 -4.60
N GLY A 95 -8.21 3.96 -5.44
CA GLY A 95 -8.03 3.96 -6.89
C GLY A 95 -9.34 3.76 -7.62
N ARG A 96 -9.33 4.01 -8.93
CA ARG A 96 -10.46 3.71 -9.81
C ARG A 96 -10.53 2.22 -10.10
N GLN A 97 -11.72 1.74 -10.46
CA GLN A 97 -11.83 0.39 -11.00
C GLN A 97 -11.30 0.36 -12.44
N GLY A 98 -10.39 -0.58 -12.73
CA GLY A 98 -9.86 -0.82 -14.08
C GLY A 98 -8.64 0.01 -14.48
N THR A 99 -8.16 0.92 -13.64
CA THR A 99 -6.90 1.66 -13.84
C THR A 99 -6.21 1.92 -12.50
N ASN A 100 -4.88 1.85 -12.50
CA ASN A 100 -4.05 2.19 -11.34
C ASN A 100 -3.49 3.62 -11.45
N ALA A 101 -3.84 4.36 -12.51
CA ALA A 101 -3.29 5.69 -12.78
C ALA A 101 -3.65 6.74 -11.73
N GLU A 102 -4.71 6.50 -10.96
CA GLU A 102 -5.24 7.38 -9.92
C GLU A 102 -5.06 6.80 -8.51
N ASP A 103 -4.20 5.77 -8.34
CA ASP A 103 -3.96 5.16 -7.04
C ASP A 103 -3.24 6.15 -6.11
N ARG A 104 -3.87 6.45 -4.97
CA ARG A 104 -3.35 7.42 -3.97
C ARG A 104 -3.60 6.95 -2.55
N ALA A 105 -2.67 7.26 -1.65
CA ALA A 105 -2.85 7.04 -0.22
C ALA A 105 -3.96 7.98 0.31
N ALA A 106 -4.87 7.42 1.10
CA ALA A 106 -5.93 8.18 1.75
C ALA A 106 -5.51 8.64 3.14
N GLU A 107 -5.83 9.88 3.48
CA GLU A 107 -5.81 10.32 4.87
C GLU A 107 -6.96 9.68 5.65
N LEU A 108 -6.67 9.18 6.84
CA LEU A 108 -7.64 8.47 7.67
C LEU A 108 -7.87 9.20 8.98
N ARG A 109 -9.15 9.44 9.30
CA ARG A 109 -9.59 9.98 10.59
C ARG A 109 -10.30 8.89 11.40
N PRO A 110 -9.83 8.55 12.60
CA PRO A 110 -10.50 7.58 13.45
C PRO A 110 -11.93 8.01 13.79
N THR A 111 -12.87 7.06 13.81
CA THR A 111 -14.26 7.23 14.25
C THR A 111 -14.56 6.27 15.41
N ALA A 112 -15.81 6.21 15.88
CA ALA A 112 -16.20 5.23 16.89
C ALA A 112 -16.08 3.77 16.36
N ARG A 113 -16.45 3.54 15.10
CA ARG A 113 -16.55 2.19 14.50
C ARG A 113 -15.44 1.83 13.52
N GLY A 114 -14.61 2.79 13.11
CA GLY A 114 -13.52 2.53 12.17
C GLY A 114 -12.83 3.83 11.77
N TYR A 115 -12.77 4.10 10.47
CA TYR A 115 -12.01 5.22 9.91
C TYR A 115 -12.78 5.93 8.80
N LEU A 116 -12.61 7.25 8.70
CA LEU A 116 -13.20 8.10 7.68
C LEU A 116 -12.10 8.68 6.80
N VAL A 117 -12.31 8.64 5.48
CA VAL A 117 -11.58 9.46 4.51
C VAL A 117 -12.31 10.79 4.40
N PRO A 118 -11.73 11.91 4.87
CA PRO A 118 -12.44 13.20 4.94
C PRO A 118 -12.62 13.87 3.57
N GLU A 119 -11.81 13.47 2.59
CA GLU A 119 -11.89 13.99 1.23
C GLU A 119 -13.12 13.42 0.51
N ALA A 120 -13.80 14.29 -0.23
CA ALA A 120 -14.91 13.87 -1.09
C ALA A 120 -14.37 13.15 -2.33
N LEU A 121 -14.93 11.98 -2.59
CA LEU A 121 -14.68 11.20 -3.80
C LEU A 121 -15.64 11.68 -4.88
N THR A 122 -15.13 11.78 -6.11
CA THR A 122 -15.99 12.05 -7.26
C THR A 122 -16.85 10.81 -7.58
N PRO A 123 -18.03 11.01 -8.20
CA PRO A 123 -18.89 9.91 -8.60
C PRO A 123 -18.16 8.85 -9.44
N GLY A 124 -18.65 7.61 -9.36
CA GLY A 124 -18.16 6.48 -10.15
C GLY A 124 -17.64 5.30 -9.33
N ALA A 125 -16.97 4.37 -10.02
CA ALA A 125 -16.51 3.11 -9.46
C ALA A 125 -15.12 3.23 -8.84
N TRP A 126 -15.04 2.89 -7.55
CA TRP A 126 -13.83 2.99 -6.74
C TRP A 126 -13.41 1.64 -6.16
N ARG A 127 -12.15 1.61 -5.73
CA ARG A 127 -11.49 0.50 -5.08
C ARG A 127 -10.65 1.04 -3.93
N ALA A 128 -10.78 0.43 -2.76
CA ALA A 128 -9.92 0.65 -1.61
C ALA A 128 -9.07 -0.60 -1.35
N GLU A 129 -7.75 -0.46 -1.38
CA GLU A 129 -6.84 -1.43 -0.81
C GLU A 129 -6.61 -1.09 0.65
N ILE A 130 -6.88 -2.05 1.54
CA ILE A 130 -6.72 -1.91 2.98
C ILE A 130 -5.54 -2.80 3.37
N ALA A 131 -4.53 -2.21 3.98
CA ALA A 131 -3.40 -2.92 4.57
C ALA A 131 -3.30 -2.54 6.05
N ALA A 132 -3.32 -3.52 6.93
CA ALA A 132 -3.27 -3.32 8.37
C ALA A 132 -2.40 -4.38 9.05
N GLU A 133 -1.97 -4.09 10.27
CA GLU A 133 -1.25 -5.03 11.13
C GLU A 133 -1.93 -5.09 12.49
N ALA A 134 -2.21 -6.30 12.97
CA ALA A 134 -2.71 -6.53 14.31
C ALA A 134 -1.62 -6.30 15.37
N ALA A 135 -2.04 -6.13 16.62
CA ALA A 135 -1.10 -5.90 17.73
C ALA A 135 -0.13 -7.09 17.95
N ASP A 136 -0.49 -8.28 17.48
CA ASP A 136 0.34 -9.49 17.51
C ASP A 136 1.26 -9.63 16.28
N GLY A 137 1.25 -8.64 15.37
CA GLY A 137 2.03 -8.64 14.14
C GLY A 137 1.34 -9.32 12.95
N THR A 138 0.14 -9.88 13.12
CA THR A 138 -0.59 -10.52 12.03
C THR A 138 -0.97 -9.49 10.98
N ARG A 139 -0.57 -9.73 9.73
CA ARG A 139 -0.90 -8.85 8.62
C ARG A 139 -2.32 -9.10 8.13
N PHE A 140 -3.00 -8.02 7.79
CA PHE A 140 -4.34 -8.04 7.21
C PHE A 140 -4.31 -7.24 5.91
N ARG A 141 -4.65 -7.87 4.79
CA ARG A 141 -4.80 -7.19 3.50
C ARG A 141 -6.14 -7.51 2.87
N GLN A 142 -6.84 -6.49 2.41
CA GLN A 142 -8.12 -6.69 1.75
C GLN A 142 -8.44 -5.58 0.76
N THR A 143 -9.00 -5.97 -0.38
CA THR A 143 -9.47 -5.02 -1.38
C THR A 143 -11.00 -4.96 -1.33
N ARG A 144 -11.54 -3.74 -1.26
CA ARG A 144 -12.98 -3.47 -1.30
C ARG A 144 -13.31 -2.61 -2.50
N ARG A 145 -14.44 -2.92 -3.14
CA ARG A 145 -14.94 -2.22 -4.32
C ARG A 145 -16.27 -1.59 -3.95
N PHE A 146 -16.47 -0.34 -4.33
CA PHE A 146 -17.68 0.42 -4.05
C PHE A 146 -17.94 1.43 -5.16
N VAL A 147 -19.16 1.97 -5.18
CA VAL A 147 -19.59 3.01 -6.12
C VAL A 147 -19.97 4.23 -5.32
N VAL A 148 -19.58 5.41 -5.82
CA VAL A 148 -20.02 6.71 -5.32
C VAL A 148 -21.07 7.21 -6.31
N GLU A 149 -22.29 7.42 -5.84
CA GLU A 149 -23.38 7.94 -6.66
C GLU A 149 -23.26 9.46 -6.82
N GLU A 150 -23.88 9.99 -7.87
CA GLU A 150 -24.03 11.44 -8.07
C GLU A 150 -25.29 11.88 -7.32
N ASP A 151 -25.19 12.92 -6.47
CA ASP A 151 -26.31 13.48 -5.69
C ASP A 151 -27.39 14.13 -6.58
#